data_AF-A0A2S2KS20-F1
#
_entry.id   AF-A0A2S2KS20-F1
#
_cell.length_a   1.000
_cell.length_b   1.000
_cell.length_c   1.000
_cell.angle_alpha   90.00
_cell.angle_beta   90.00
_cell.angle_gamma   90.00
#
_symmetry.space_group_name_H-M   'P 1'
#
loop_
_entity.id
_entity.type
_entity.pdbx_description
1 polymer ?
#
loop_
_entity_poly.entity_id
_entity_poly.type
_entity_poly.pdbx_seq_one_letter_code
_entity_poly.pdbx_strand_id
1 'polypeptide(L)'
;MQAKISKELKDLERKLDKQRKEKVEQIIKEKLDQKKLDYDIITLILEIFDKSKFRWHKEHFDIFDSKSNSFRGKELPSNNRECVMLGLRLGTIRSKINYNLRDRQIKEEERQSIDDLVWDFVWYQWKEARMLYDYSTNGKK
;
A
#
# COMPACT_ATOMS: atom_id res chain seq x y z
N MET A 1 -6.53 -15.22 -29.31
CA MET A 1 -5.77 -15.51 -28.07
C MET A 1 -5.50 -14.24 -27.26
N GLN A 2 -4.83 -13.21 -27.83
CA GLN A 2 -4.56 -11.93 -27.14
C GLN A 2 -5.82 -11.18 -26.66
N ALA A 3 -6.91 -11.16 -27.44
CA ALA A 3 -8.17 -10.51 -27.03
C ALA A 3 -8.86 -11.19 -25.83
N LYS A 4 -8.68 -12.51 -25.67
CA LYS A 4 -9.26 -13.29 -24.57
C LYS A 4 -8.49 -13.05 -23.27
N ILE A 5 -7.15 -13.07 -23.35
CA ILE A 5 -6.24 -12.69 -22.26
C ILE A 5 -6.49 -11.25 -21.80
N SER A 6 -6.74 -10.32 -22.74
CA SER A 6 -7.08 -8.93 -22.41
C SER A 6 -8.41 -8.77 -21.67
N LYS A 7 -9.43 -9.56 -22.03
CA LYS A 7 -10.73 -9.55 -21.34
C LYS A 7 -10.63 -10.15 -19.93
N GLU A 8 -9.96 -11.30 -19.81
CA GLU A 8 -9.78 -11.97 -18.52
C GLU A 8 -8.90 -11.14 -17.56
N LEU A 9 -7.87 -10.45 -18.07
CA LEU A 9 -7.06 -9.52 -17.27
C LEU A 9 -7.89 -8.33 -16.75
N LYS A 10 -8.74 -7.73 -17.60
CA LYS A 10 -9.65 -6.66 -17.18
C LYS A 10 -10.68 -7.13 -16.14
N ASP A 11 -11.18 -8.35 -16.28
CA ASP A 11 -12.11 -8.93 -15.31
C ASP A 11 -11.41 -9.23 -13.97
N LEU A 12 -10.15 -9.67 -14.01
CA LEU A 12 -9.30 -9.83 -12.83
C LEU A 12 -9.01 -8.50 -12.14
N GLU A 13 -8.64 -7.45 -12.89
CA GLU A 13 -8.43 -6.09 -12.37
C GLU A 13 -9.67 -5.58 -11.64
N ARG A 14 -10.85 -5.74 -12.24
CA ARG A 14 -12.13 -5.34 -11.62
C ARG A 14 -12.43 -6.11 -10.35
N LYS A 15 -12.17 -7.41 -10.34
CA LYS A 15 -12.38 -8.27 -9.17
C LYS A 15 -11.45 -7.88 -8.03
N LEU A 16 -10.17 -7.64 -8.33
CA LEU A 16 -9.18 -7.22 -7.34
C LEU A 16 -9.55 -5.84 -6.77
N ASP A 17 -9.86 -4.86 -7.64
CA ASP A 17 -10.27 -3.52 -7.19
C ASP A 17 -11.47 -3.57 -6.22
N LYS A 18 -12.47 -4.41 -6.52
CA LYS A 18 -13.61 -4.63 -5.62
C LYS A 18 -13.17 -5.24 -4.29
N GLN A 19 -12.34 -6.29 -4.32
CA GLN A 19 -11.84 -6.94 -3.10
C GLN A 19 -10.99 -6.01 -2.24
N ARG A 20 -10.16 -5.15 -2.84
CA ARG A 20 -9.41 -4.13 -2.10
C ARG A 20 -10.34 -3.15 -1.44
N LYS A 21 -11.34 -2.61 -2.15
CA LYS A 21 -12.30 -1.68 -1.55
C LYS A 21 -13.00 -2.30 -0.34
N GLU A 22 -13.50 -3.52 -0.48
CA GLU A 22 -14.17 -4.25 0.61
C GLU A 22 -13.24 -4.48 1.81
N LYS A 23 -11.99 -4.91 1.58
CA LYS A 23 -11.02 -5.14 2.66
C LYS A 23 -10.55 -3.86 3.34
N VAL A 24 -10.31 -2.82 2.55
CA VAL A 24 -9.96 -1.48 3.07
C VAL A 24 -11.09 -0.95 3.93
N GLU A 25 -12.33 -1.03 3.46
CA GLU A 25 -13.51 -0.62 4.23
C GLU A 25 -13.64 -1.43 5.52
N GLN A 26 -13.37 -2.74 5.48
CA GLN A 26 -13.39 -3.58 6.68
C GLN A 26 -12.33 -3.14 7.70
N ILE A 27 -11.08 -2.93 7.28
CA ILE A 27 -10.00 -2.50 8.18
C ILE A 27 -10.29 -1.11 8.75
N ILE A 28 -10.80 -0.19 7.93
CA ILE A 28 -11.20 1.14 8.38
C ILE A 28 -12.30 1.03 9.44
N LYS A 29 -13.35 0.22 9.19
CA LYS A 29 -14.41 -0.03 10.17
C LYS A 29 -13.85 -0.60 11.47
N GLU A 30 -13.01 -1.62 11.40
CA GLU A 30 -12.38 -2.22 12.59
C GLU A 30 -11.57 -1.18 13.40
N LYS A 31 -10.81 -0.29 12.74
CA LYS A 31 -10.02 0.76 13.42
C LYS A 31 -10.91 1.85 14.02
N LEU A 32 -12.01 2.22 13.36
CA LEU A 32 -13.01 3.17 13.87
C LEU A 32 -13.81 2.60 15.04
N ASP A 33 -14.30 1.36 14.92
CA ASP A 33 -15.10 0.67 15.92
C ASP A 33 -14.31 0.46 17.22
N GLN A 34 -13.01 0.17 17.10
CA GLN A 34 -12.09 0.07 18.23
C GLN A 34 -11.65 1.42 18.79
N LYS A 35 -12.12 2.55 18.22
CA LYS A 35 -11.69 3.92 18.55
C LYS A 35 -10.17 4.10 18.53
N LYS A 36 -9.47 3.32 17.71
CA LYS A 36 -8.00 3.38 17.59
C LYS A 36 -7.54 4.53 16.72
N LEU A 37 -8.39 4.99 15.80
CA LEU A 37 -8.17 6.13 14.92
C LEU A 37 -9.49 6.89 14.74
N ASP A 38 -9.40 8.22 14.64
CA ASP A 38 -10.54 9.04 14.26
C ASP A 38 -10.72 9.12 12.73
N TYR A 39 -11.90 9.60 12.31
CA TYR A 39 -12.25 9.71 10.90
C TYR A 39 -11.35 10.67 10.12
N ASP A 40 -10.88 11.75 10.76
CA ASP A 40 -10.01 12.74 10.11
C ASP A 40 -8.65 12.14 9.77
N ILE A 41 -8.07 11.36 10.69
CA ILE A 41 -6.79 10.67 10.48
C ILE A 41 -6.92 9.67 9.34
N ILE A 42 -7.99 8.87 9.31
CA ILE A 42 -8.22 7.91 8.23
C ILE A 42 -8.37 8.63 6.89
N THR A 43 -9.16 9.71 6.86
CA THR A 43 -9.38 10.52 5.66
C THR A 43 -8.07 11.10 5.15
N LEU A 44 -7.25 11.66 6.04
CA LEU A 44 -5.92 12.19 5.70
C LEU A 44 -5.01 11.12 5.09
N ILE A 45 -4.96 9.92 5.67
CA ILE A 45 -4.15 8.81 5.16
C ILE A 45 -4.61 8.47 3.75
N LEU A 46 -5.91 8.27 3.54
CA LEU A 46 -6.49 7.96 2.23
C LEU A 46 -6.16 9.03 1.19
N GLU A 47 -6.31 10.30 1.54
CA GLU A 47 -5.97 11.42 0.65
C GLU A 47 -4.49 11.43 0.25
N ILE A 48 -3.59 11.18 1.20
CA ILE A 48 -2.14 11.15 0.92
C ILE A 48 -1.81 9.99 -0.01
N PHE A 49 -2.40 8.82 0.19
CA PHE A 49 -2.24 7.68 -0.70
C PHE A 49 -2.75 7.99 -2.12
N ASP A 50 -3.93 8.58 -2.24
CA ASP A 50 -4.49 8.95 -3.55
C ASP A 50 -3.62 9.99 -4.28
N LYS A 51 -3.22 11.06 -3.56
CA LYS A 51 -2.32 12.11 -4.08
C LYS A 51 -0.93 11.59 -4.44
N SER A 52 -0.46 10.51 -3.81
CA SER A 52 0.85 9.94 -4.08
C SER A 52 0.99 9.40 -5.51
N LYS A 53 -0.14 8.99 -6.13
CA LYS A 53 -0.17 8.28 -7.43
C LYS A 53 0.84 7.13 -7.51
N PHE A 54 1.17 6.54 -6.36
CA PHE A 54 2.18 5.50 -6.25
C PHE A 54 1.73 4.26 -7.04
N ARG A 55 2.69 3.65 -7.74
CA ARG A 55 2.47 2.43 -8.53
C ARG A 55 3.64 1.48 -8.30
N TRP A 56 3.30 0.21 -8.16
CA TRP A 56 4.25 -0.88 -8.14
C TRP A 56 4.75 -1.19 -9.54
N HIS A 57 6.05 -1.42 -9.65
CA HIS A 57 6.70 -1.84 -10.88
C HIS A 57 7.30 -3.24 -10.71
N LYS A 58 7.60 -3.91 -11.83
CA LYS A 58 8.10 -5.29 -11.81
C LYS A 58 9.39 -5.41 -11.00
N GLU A 59 10.23 -4.39 -11.05
CA GLU A 59 11.51 -4.27 -10.36
C GLU A 59 11.32 -4.18 -8.83
N HIS A 60 10.12 -3.82 -8.37
CA HIS A 60 9.83 -3.69 -6.94
C HIS A 60 9.46 -5.02 -6.29
N PHE A 61 8.91 -5.98 -7.05
CA PHE A 61 8.30 -7.16 -6.45
C PHE A 61 9.31 -8.05 -5.74
N ASP A 62 10.32 -8.59 -6.44
CA ASP A 62 11.26 -9.54 -5.84
C ASP A 62 12.01 -8.94 -4.63
N ILE A 63 12.22 -7.63 -4.66
CA ILE A 63 12.79 -6.84 -3.57
C ILE A 63 11.86 -6.73 -2.39
N PHE A 64 10.60 -6.38 -2.63
CA PHE A 64 9.61 -6.22 -1.58
C PHE A 64 9.28 -7.58 -0.94
N ASP A 65 9.23 -8.64 -1.74
CA ASP A 65 9.00 -10.02 -1.30
C ASP A 65 10.11 -10.48 -0.35
N SER A 66 11.37 -10.13 -0.66
CA SER A 66 12.54 -10.53 0.13
C SER A 66 12.82 -9.66 1.36
N LYS A 67 12.39 -8.38 1.35
CA LYS A 67 12.76 -7.39 2.39
C LYS A 67 11.60 -6.55 2.91
N SER A 68 10.36 -7.03 2.83
CA SER A 68 9.14 -6.31 3.23
C SER A 68 9.25 -5.64 4.60
N ASN A 69 9.77 -6.35 5.61
CA ASN A 69 9.94 -5.81 6.97
C ASN A 69 10.95 -4.65 7.04
N SER A 70 11.98 -4.64 6.20
CA SER A 70 12.98 -3.57 6.17
C SER A 70 12.38 -2.24 5.69
N PHE A 71 11.37 -2.28 4.81
CA PHE A 71 10.68 -1.08 4.32
C PHE A 71 9.78 -0.41 5.36
N ARG A 72 9.38 -1.14 6.41
CA ARG A 72 8.67 -0.58 7.57
C ARG A 72 9.61 0.11 8.56
N GLY A 73 10.89 -0.30 8.56
CA GLY A 73 11.94 0.25 9.40
C GLY A 73 12.46 1.61 8.92
N LYS A 74 13.36 2.22 9.72
CA LYS A 74 14.04 3.48 9.35
C LYS A 74 15.19 3.30 8.35
N GLU A 75 15.61 2.06 8.12
CA GLU A 75 16.73 1.73 7.24
C GLU A 75 16.24 1.37 5.85
N LEU A 76 16.67 2.16 4.85
CA LEU A 76 16.42 1.85 3.45
C LEU A 76 17.28 0.65 3.03
N PRO A 77 16.78 -0.26 2.17
CA PRO A 77 17.59 -1.35 1.65
C PRO A 77 18.79 -0.80 0.88
N SER A 78 20.00 -1.31 1.18
CA SER A 78 21.27 -0.79 0.65
C SER A 78 21.51 -1.03 -0.84
N ASN A 79 20.79 -1.98 -1.47
CA ASN A 79 21.17 -2.47 -2.79
C ASN A 79 19.97 -2.46 -3.76
N ASN A 80 20.17 -1.79 -4.90
CA ASN A 80 19.26 -1.47 -6.01
C ASN A 80 18.56 -0.11 -5.90
N ARG A 81 18.80 0.76 -6.89
CA ARG A 81 18.20 2.10 -7.03
C ARG A 81 16.69 2.08 -6.90
N GLU A 82 16.04 1.04 -7.44
CA GLU A 82 14.58 0.89 -7.36
C GLU A 82 14.10 0.53 -5.95
N CYS A 83 14.89 -0.22 -5.15
CA CYS A 83 14.61 -0.42 -3.72
C CYS A 83 14.63 0.90 -2.96
N VAL A 84 15.66 1.70 -3.22
CA VAL A 84 15.85 3.00 -2.56
C VAL A 84 14.68 3.92 -2.94
N MET A 85 14.29 3.95 -4.22
CA MET A 85 13.14 4.72 -4.69
C MET A 85 11.82 4.24 -4.08
N LEU A 86 11.61 2.93 -3.94
CA LEU A 86 10.46 2.35 -3.27
C LEU A 86 10.41 2.78 -1.80
N GLY A 87 11.50 2.57 -1.06
CA GLY A 87 11.58 2.95 0.36
C GLY A 87 11.45 4.46 0.58
N LEU A 88 12.04 5.29 -0.29
CA LEU A 88 11.87 6.75 -0.26
C LEU A 88 10.42 7.15 -0.50
N ARG A 89 9.70 6.53 -1.44
CA ARG A 89 8.29 6.83 -1.71
C ARG A 89 7.39 6.45 -0.54
N LEU A 90 7.58 5.26 0.02
CA LEU A 90 6.85 4.80 1.21
C LEU A 90 7.16 5.67 2.44
N GLY A 91 8.44 6.01 2.65
CA GLY A 91 8.89 6.93 3.69
C GLY A 91 8.34 8.34 3.50
N THR A 92 8.17 8.81 2.27
CA THR A 92 7.56 10.12 1.96
C THR A 92 6.08 10.14 2.30
N ILE A 93 5.33 9.08 1.99
CA ILE A 93 3.91 8.94 2.37
C ILE A 93 3.79 9.03 3.89
N ARG A 94 4.57 8.25 4.62
CA ARG A 94 4.60 8.27 6.09
C ARG A 94 4.99 9.65 6.64
N SER A 95 6.01 10.28 6.07
CA SER A 95 6.47 11.62 6.49
C SER A 95 5.40 12.68 6.27
N LYS A 96 4.65 12.62 5.16
CA LYS A 96 3.52 13.53 4.90
C LYS A 96 2.40 13.35 5.91
N ILE A 97 2.08 12.11 6.29
CA ILE A 97 1.07 11.83 7.32
C ILE A 97 1.52 12.44 8.64
N ASN A 98 2.74 12.13 9.08
CA ASN A 98 3.30 12.68 10.32
C ASN A 98 3.36 14.21 10.32
N TYR A 99 3.71 14.83 9.19
CA TYR A 99 3.76 16.28 9.07
C TYR A 99 2.38 16.94 9.21
N ASN A 100 1.34 16.36 8.61
CA ASN A 100 -0.03 16.89 8.72
C ASN A 100 -0.62 16.69 10.13
N LEU A 101 -0.08 15.72 10.87
CA LEU A 101 -0.52 15.39 12.22
C LEU A 101 0.34 16.05 13.33
N ARG A 102 1.37 16.82 12.97
CA ARG A 102 2.38 17.36 13.91
C ARG A 102 1.80 18.23 15.03
N ASP A 103 0.71 18.93 14.76
CA ASP A 103 0.07 19.87 15.68
C ASP A 103 -1.02 19.18 16.54
N ARG A 104 -1.29 17.88 16.30
CA ARG A 104 -2.23 17.06 17.10
C ARG A 104 -1.48 16.36 18.24
N GLN A 105 -2.13 16.29 19.41
CA GLN A 105 -1.66 15.42 20.51
C GLN A 105 -2.01 13.96 20.22
N ILE A 106 -1.13 13.27 19.50
CA ILE A 106 -1.29 11.86 19.15
C ILE A 106 -0.51 10.99 20.14
N LYS A 107 -1.20 10.05 20.78
CA LYS A 107 -0.58 9.07 21.68
C LYS A 107 0.21 8.02 20.90
N GLU A 108 1.14 7.35 21.57
CA GLU A 108 1.98 6.33 20.92
C GLU A 108 1.15 5.18 20.32
N GLU A 109 0.08 4.76 20.99
CA GLU A 109 -0.85 3.73 20.49
C GLU A 109 -1.57 4.15 19.20
N GLU A 110 -1.91 5.44 19.09
CA GLU A 110 -2.52 6.02 17.88
C GLU A 110 -1.48 6.13 16.76
N ARG A 111 -0.23 6.51 17.07
CA ARG A 111 0.88 6.50 16.09
C ARG A 111 1.14 5.10 15.54
N GLN A 112 1.14 4.10 16.41
CA GLN A 112 1.27 2.71 16.00
C GLN A 112 0.08 2.28 15.12
N SER A 113 -1.13 2.70 15.48
CA SER A 113 -2.33 2.41 14.69
C SER A 113 -2.32 3.08 13.31
N ILE A 114 -1.76 4.30 13.21
CA ILE A 114 -1.51 5.01 11.94
C ILE A 114 -0.50 4.22 11.09
N ASP A 115 0.65 3.88 11.67
CA ASP A 115 1.70 3.15 10.95
C ASP A 115 1.22 1.76 10.50
N ASP A 116 0.43 1.06 11.31
CA ASP A 116 -0.21 -0.21 10.95
C ASP A 116 -1.13 -0.02 9.74
N LEU A 117 -2.02 0.97 9.78
CA LEU A 117 -2.98 1.23 8.71
C LEU A 117 -2.28 1.62 7.40
N VAL A 118 -1.25 2.46 7.46
CA VAL A 118 -0.40 2.80 6.32
C VAL A 118 0.22 1.54 5.74
N TRP A 119 0.75 0.65 6.58
CA TRP A 119 1.39 -0.57 6.12
C TRP A 119 0.41 -1.58 5.52
N ASP A 120 -0.78 -1.70 6.08
CA ASP A 120 -1.87 -2.50 5.51
C ASP A 120 -2.18 -2.03 4.08
N PHE A 121 -2.32 -0.72 3.86
CA PHE A 121 -2.53 -0.17 2.53
C PHE A 121 -1.41 -0.51 1.55
N VAL A 122 -0.15 -0.37 1.96
CA VAL A 122 1.02 -0.72 1.14
C VAL A 122 0.98 -2.20 0.77
N TRP A 123 0.71 -3.07 1.76
CA TRP A 123 0.67 -4.51 1.57
C TRP A 123 -0.45 -4.94 0.61
N TYR A 124 -1.65 -4.38 0.75
CA TYR A 124 -2.75 -4.67 -0.16
C TYR A 124 -2.47 -4.20 -1.59
N GLN A 125 -1.95 -2.98 -1.76
CA GLN A 125 -1.56 -2.48 -3.08
C GLN A 125 -0.48 -3.36 -3.72
N TRP A 126 0.51 -3.83 -2.95
CA TRP A 126 1.53 -4.74 -3.43
C TRP A 126 0.92 -6.07 -3.89
N LYS A 127 0.08 -6.68 -3.06
CA LYS A 127 -0.52 -8.00 -3.34
C LYS A 127 -1.32 -7.99 -4.63
N GLU A 128 -2.11 -6.96 -4.87
CA GLU A 128 -2.85 -6.81 -6.13
C GLU A 128 -1.92 -6.64 -7.32
N ALA A 129 -0.93 -5.75 -7.22
CA ALA A 129 -0.01 -5.49 -8.30
C ALA A 129 0.82 -6.74 -8.65
N ARG A 130 1.23 -7.52 -7.64
CA ARG A 130 1.93 -8.79 -7.80
C ARG A 130 1.04 -9.83 -8.49
N MET A 131 -0.21 -9.99 -8.05
CA MET A 131 -1.16 -10.92 -8.69
C MET A 131 -1.41 -10.57 -10.16
N LEU A 132 -1.56 -9.29 -10.49
CA LEU A 132 -1.71 -8.83 -11.87
C LEU A 132 -0.44 -9.10 -12.70
N TYR A 133 0.73 -8.84 -12.13
CA TYR A 133 2.00 -9.13 -12.78
C TYR A 133 2.18 -10.62 -13.06
N ASP A 134 1.95 -11.48 -12.06
CA ASP A 134 2.05 -12.93 -12.18
C ASP A 134 1.04 -13.47 -13.20
N TYR A 135 -0.20 -12.97 -13.21
CA TYR A 135 -1.19 -13.36 -14.22
C TYR A 135 -0.74 -12.94 -15.64
N SER A 136 -0.22 -11.73 -15.80
CA SER A 136 0.25 -11.20 -17.08
C SER A 136 1.51 -11.89 -17.63
N THR A 137 2.33 -12.49 -16.76
CA THR A 137 3.56 -13.19 -17.11
C THR A 137 3.34 -14.68 -17.29
N ASN A 138 2.47 -15.30 -16.48
CA ASN A 138 2.08 -16.71 -16.65
C ASN A 138 1.19 -16.93 -17.87
N GLY A 139 0.39 -15.94 -18.29
CA GLY A 139 -0.37 -16.00 -19.55
C GLY A 139 0.46 -15.81 -20.83
N LYS A 140 1.78 -15.58 -20.71
CA LYS A 140 2.73 -15.47 -21.83
C LYS A 140 3.61 -16.72 -22.02
N LYS A 141 3.52 -17.71 -21.13
CA LYS A 141 4.09 -19.05 -21.33
C LYS A 141 3.04 -19.97 -21.93
#